data_AF-A0A1X6MWB9-F1
#
_entry.id   AF-A0A1X6MWB9-F1
#
_cell.length_a   1.000
_cell.length_b   1.000
_cell.length_c   1.000
_cell.angle_alpha   90.00
_cell.angle_beta   90.00
_cell.angle_gamma   90.00
#
_symmetry.space_group_name_H-M   'P 1'
#
loop_
_entity.id
_entity.type
_entity.pdbx_description
1 polymer ?
#
loop_
_entity_poly.entity_id
_entity_poly.type
_entity_poly.pdbx_seq_one_letter_code
_entity_poly.pdbx_strand_id
1 'polypeptide(L)'
;MDGDLSKADIITRMYILATIQSDISEHQCAAEKVKVHDLASLMADMRIRLEMTFVLMPEQKANICSRAMDLIIAPTCTNFKLYHIELEAALLLTNVFSNPAREKILAMHVWHVCSNVQNTLREDGYLANSTCVGAQLWNGVVGHSAVTLTRFVYDILHKFKRGEVDVQQEHGYTIHLTLLMYQRRFAIEHPELLNVVEVEEEDITYAETNENTPPRKHQRTVTGRKPRVAGVCQVDLWFKTEVTARGVNLMGGGWKDYVKDTIDHDTAHFAPAALGNQTHSMVAARSSVSAATDTYMQCFSKCTQIKWGGG
;
A
#
# COMPACT_ATOMS: atom_id res chain seq x y z
N MET A 1 72.50 58.79 -33.30
CA MET A 1 73.22 58.08 -32.23
C MET A 1 72.43 56.80 -32.03
N ASP A 2 72.65 55.84 -32.93
CA ASP A 2 71.93 54.57 -32.91
C ASP A 2 72.58 53.71 -31.82
N GLY A 3 71.93 53.67 -30.66
CA GLY A 3 72.37 52.88 -29.52
C GLY A 3 72.06 51.42 -29.77
N ASP A 4 72.97 50.71 -30.44
CA ASP A 4 72.87 49.26 -30.61
C ASP A 4 72.94 48.57 -29.25
N LEU A 5 71.85 47.89 -28.89
CA LEU A 5 71.79 47.02 -27.72
C LEU A 5 72.80 45.88 -27.85
N SER A 6 73.57 45.62 -26.80
CA SER A 6 74.51 44.51 -26.81
C SER A 6 73.74 43.18 -26.90
N LYS A 7 74.37 42.14 -27.47
CA LYS A 7 73.78 40.79 -27.53
C LYS A 7 73.37 40.27 -26.15
N ALA A 8 74.11 40.65 -25.09
CA ALA A 8 73.80 40.27 -23.72
C ALA A 8 72.50 40.91 -23.23
N ASP A 9 72.24 42.17 -23.60
CA ASP A 9 70.99 42.86 -23.25
C ASP A 9 69.78 42.24 -23.96
N ILE A 10 69.94 41.85 -25.23
CA ILE A 10 68.87 41.18 -26.00
C ILE A 10 68.51 39.84 -25.36
N ILE A 11 69.50 39.02 -25.01
CA ILE A 11 69.29 37.71 -24.38
C ILE A 11 68.62 37.87 -23.01
N THR A 12 69.09 38.83 -22.20
CA THR A 12 68.51 39.09 -20.87
C THR A 12 67.05 39.53 -20.98
N ARG A 13 66.72 40.40 -21.93
CA ARG A 13 65.33 40.80 -22.19
C ARG A 13 64.46 39.66 -22.71
N MET A 14 64.99 38.80 -23.58
CA MET A 14 64.28 37.59 -24.03
C MET A 14 64.00 36.64 -22.86
N TYR A 15 64.96 36.44 -21.96
CA TYR A 15 64.78 35.60 -20.78
C TYR A 15 63.73 36.18 -19.81
N ILE A 16 63.75 37.49 -19.57
CA ILE A 16 62.74 38.18 -18.76
C ILE A 16 61.34 38.06 -19.41
N LEU A 17 61.24 38.21 -20.72
CA LEU A 17 59.96 38.02 -21.42
C LEU A 17 59.47 36.57 -21.33
N ALA A 18 60.35 35.59 -21.48
CA ALA A 18 60.01 34.17 -21.38
C ALA A 18 59.52 33.80 -19.97
N THR A 19 60.17 34.33 -18.92
CA THR A 19 59.77 34.12 -17.52
C THR A 19 58.42 34.78 -17.23
N ILE A 20 58.21 36.03 -17.63
CA ILE A 20 56.90 36.71 -17.49
C ILE A 20 55.80 35.92 -18.23
N GLN A 21 56.07 35.45 -19.46
CA GLN A 21 55.10 34.68 -20.22
C GLN A 21 54.79 33.32 -19.55
N SER A 22 55.80 32.67 -18.98
CA SER A 22 55.63 31.44 -18.20
C SER A 22 54.72 31.69 -16.99
N ASP A 23 55.01 32.71 -16.19
CA ASP A 23 54.20 33.07 -15.00
C ASP A 23 52.75 33.40 -15.38
N ILE A 24 52.54 34.18 -16.45
CA ILE A 24 51.19 34.50 -16.95
C ILE A 24 50.44 33.22 -17.34
N SER A 25 51.10 32.26 -18.01
CA SER A 25 50.48 31.01 -18.42
C SER A 25 50.11 30.11 -17.24
N GLU A 26 50.95 30.06 -16.20
CA GLU A 26 50.65 29.32 -14.97
C GLU A 26 49.46 29.93 -14.21
N HIS A 27 49.42 31.27 -14.11
CA HIS A 27 48.29 31.98 -13.51
C HIS A 27 46.98 31.75 -14.27
N GLN A 28 47.01 31.73 -15.61
CA GLN A 28 45.84 31.40 -16.42
C GLN A 28 45.37 29.96 -16.19
N CYS A 29 46.30 28.99 -16.17
CA CYS A 29 45.98 27.60 -15.88
C CYS A 29 45.40 27.41 -14.47
N ALA A 30 45.95 28.11 -13.46
CA ALA A 30 45.43 28.08 -12.10
C ALA A 30 44.03 28.71 -12.00
N ALA A 31 43.78 29.85 -12.66
CA ALA A 31 42.47 30.49 -12.70
C ALA A 31 41.42 29.63 -13.42
N GLU A 32 41.78 28.93 -14.49
CA GLU A 32 40.90 27.96 -15.14
C GLU A 32 40.58 26.76 -14.24
N LYS A 33 41.56 26.23 -13.51
CA LYS A 33 41.33 25.15 -12.52
C LYS A 33 40.38 25.58 -11.42
N VAL A 34 40.47 26.83 -10.93
CA VAL A 34 39.52 27.39 -9.96
C VAL A 34 38.11 27.45 -10.53
N LYS A 35 37.94 27.91 -11.78
CA LYS A 35 36.63 27.93 -12.47
C LYS A 35 36.03 26.53 -12.67
N VAL A 36 36.86 25.54 -13.02
CA VAL A 36 36.41 24.15 -13.19
C VAL A 36 36.00 23.52 -11.86
N HIS A 37 36.74 23.81 -10.78
CA HIS A 37 36.37 23.37 -9.42
C HIS A 37 35.04 24.00 -8.98
N ASP A 38 34.82 25.27 -9.31
CA ASP A 38 33.57 25.97 -9.01
C ASP A 38 32.37 25.33 -9.74
N LEU A 39 32.53 24.95 -11.01
CA LEU A 39 31.49 24.24 -11.76
C LEU A 39 31.21 22.84 -11.19
N ALA A 40 32.24 22.10 -10.79
CA ALA A 40 32.07 20.78 -10.17
C ALA A 40 31.33 20.88 -8.83
N SER A 41 31.67 21.88 -8.01
CA SER A 41 30.97 22.17 -6.74
C SER A 41 29.52 22.57 -6.99
N LEU A 42 29.25 23.42 -7.97
CA LEU A 42 27.89 23.82 -8.35
C LEU A 42 27.05 22.63 -8.83
N MET A 43 27.62 21.74 -9.64
CA MET A 43 26.95 20.53 -10.11
C MET A 43 26.65 19.56 -8.95
N ALA A 44 27.57 19.44 -7.99
CA ALA A 44 27.36 18.65 -6.77
C ALA A 44 26.22 19.24 -5.92
N ASP A 45 26.18 20.56 -5.72
CA ASP A 45 25.11 21.23 -5.00
C ASP A 45 23.75 21.08 -5.72
N MET A 46 23.70 21.31 -7.03
CA MET A 46 22.50 21.10 -7.82
C MET A 46 21.99 19.66 -7.73
N ARG A 47 22.90 18.68 -7.76
CA ARG A 47 22.55 17.27 -7.59
C ARG A 47 21.96 17.01 -6.20
N ILE A 48 22.58 17.51 -5.14
CA ILE A 48 22.06 17.38 -3.76
C ILE A 48 20.67 18.00 -3.66
N ARG A 49 20.48 19.22 -4.19
CA ARG A 49 19.19 19.90 -4.16
C ARG A 49 18.12 19.12 -4.92
N LEU A 50 18.44 18.60 -6.10
CA LEU A 50 17.52 17.74 -6.87
C LEU A 50 17.19 16.43 -6.16
N GLU A 51 18.14 15.86 -5.41
CA GLU A 51 17.90 14.68 -4.58
C GLU A 51 17.01 15.01 -3.38
N MET A 52 17.19 16.17 -2.74
CA MET A 52 16.39 16.65 -1.60
C MET A 52 14.98 17.11 -1.99
N THR A 53 14.78 17.59 -3.23
CA THR A 53 13.46 18.02 -3.74
C THR A 53 12.68 16.90 -4.41
N PHE A 54 13.09 15.64 -4.24
CA PHE A 54 12.38 14.52 -4.84
C PHE A 54 10.97 14.39 -4.26
N VAL A 55 9.97 14.33 -5.14
CA VAL A 55 8.57 14.08 -4.79
C VAL A 55 8.02 13.01 -5.71
N LEU A 56 7.25 12.07 -5.14
CA LEU A 56 6.55 11.06 -5.94
C LEU A 56 5.54 11.72 -6.88
N MET A 57 5.60 11.35 -8.16
CA MET A 57 4.69 11.86 -9.17
C MET A 57 3.25 11.44 -8.86
N PRO A 58 2.23 12.24 -9.21
CA PRO A 58 0.82 11.88 -8.97
C PRO A 58 0.44 10.51 -9.54
N GLU A 59 0.97 10.16 -10.73
CA GLU A 59 0.77 8.85 -11.36
C GLU A 59 1.37 7.69 -10.54
N GLN A 60 2.54 7.90 -9.94
CA GLN A 60 3.16 6.91 -9.06
C GLN A 60 2.33 6.75 -7.78
N LYS A 61 1.89 7.85 -7.16
CA LYS A 61 1.02 7.82 -5.97
C LYS A 61 -0.29 7.07 -6.26
N ALA A 62 -0.92 7.33 -7.40
CA ALA A 62 -2.13 6.63 -7.84
C ALA A 62 -1.88 5.13 -8.06
N ASN A 63 -0.77 4.76 -8.72
CA ASN A 63 -0.40 3.36 -8.95
C ASN A 63 -0.16 2.60 -7.63
N ILE A 64 0.59 3.22 -6.69
CA ILE A 64 0.84 2.66 -5.35
C ILE A 64 -0.50 2.40 -4.64
N CYS A 65 -1.43 3.36 -4.68
CA CYS A 65 -2.77 3.22 -4.10
C CYS A 65 -3.56 2.06 -4.71
N SER A 66 -3.64 2.00 -6.04
CA SER A 66 -4.34 0.89 -6.72
C SER A 66 -3.71 -0.48 -6.41
N ARG A 67 -2.37 -0.56 -6.40
CA ARG A 67 -1.66 -1.80 -6.06
C ARG A 67 -1.86 -2.20 -4.60
N ALA A 68 -1.92 -1.25 -3.68
CA ALA A 68 -2.24 -1.50 -2.28
C ALA A 68 -3.65 -2.08 -2.12
N MET A 69 -4.63 -1.53 -2.84
CA MET A 69 -6.02 -2.03 -2.84
C MET A 69 -6.14 -3.44 -3.45
N ASP A 70 -5.42 -3.72 -4.53
CA ASP A 70 -5.38 -5.06 -5.12
C ASP A 70 -4.69 -6.08 -4.19
N LEU A 71 -3.60 -5.67 -3.54
CA LEU A 71 -2.77 -6.57 -2.72
C LEU A 71 -3.45 -6.93 -1.41
N ILE A 72 -4.14 -5.98 -0.74
CA ILE A 72 -4.79 -6.26 0.56
C ILE A 72 -5.89 -7.33 0.47
N ILE A 73 -6.57 -7.40 -0.69
CA ILE A 73 -7.59 -8.43 -0.97
C ILE A 73 -7.01 -9.67 -1.65
N ALA A 74 -5.73 -9.67 -2.02
CA ALA A 74 -5.11 -10.81 -2.69
C ALA A 74 -5.10 -12.03 -1.76
N PRO A 75 -5.51 -13.23 -2.23
CA PRO A 75 -5.54 -14.43 -1.39
C PRO A 75 -4.16 -14.87 -0.87
N THR A 76 -3.09 -14.34 -1.47
CA THR A 76 -1.70 -14.57 -1.04
C THR A 76 -1.26 -13.67 0.10
N CYS A 77 -1.97 -12.56 0.36
CA CYS A 77 -1.62 -11.57 1.37
C CYS A 77 -2.04 -12.06 2.76
N THR A 78 -1.19 -12.85 3.40
CA THR A 78 -1.47 -13.43 4.74
C THR A 78 -1.04 -12.52 5.89
N ASN A 79 -0.21 -11.51 5.63
CA ASN A 79 0.35 -10.64 6.66
C ASN A 79 -0.12 -9.19 6.51
N PHE A 80 -1.28 -8.87 7.08
CA PHE A 80 -1.85 -7.53 6.99
C PHE A 80 -0.95 -6.46 7.60
N LYS A 81 -0.22 -6.75 8.69
CA LYS A 81 0.65 -5.74 9.30
C LYS A 81 1.84 -5.37 8.40
N LEU A 82 2.41 -6.35 7.70
CA LEU A 82 3.63 -6.18 6.92
C LEU A 82 3.43 -6.15 5.40
N TYR A 83 2.19 -6.16 4.90
CA TYR A 83 1.94 -6.16 3.45
C TYR A 83 2.49 -4.92 2.72
N HIS A 84 2.76 -3.83 3.43
CA HIS A 84 3.45 -2.66 2.88
C HIS A 84 4.87 -3.01 2.38
N ILE A 85 5.54 -3.99 3.01
CA ILE A 85 6.85 -4.50 2.58
C ILE A 85 6.70 -5.31 1.27
N GLU A 86 5.67 -6.16 1.19
CA GLU A 86 5.35 -6.91 -0.02
C GLU A 86 4.99 -5.97 -1.18
N LEU A 87 4.23 -4.91 -0.88
CA LEU A 87 3.90 -3.87 -1.86
C LEU A 87 5.16 -3.16 -2.35
N GLU A 88 6.03 -2.71 -1.44
CA GLU A 88 7.28 -2.04 -1.79
C GLU A 88 8.16 -2.90 -2.71
N ALA A 89 8.29 -4.19 -2.40
CA ALA A 89 9.04 -5.14 -3.24
C ALA A 89 8.40 -5.37 -4.63
N ALA A 90 7.09 -5.20 -4.76
CA ALA A 90 6.37 -5.35 -6.02
C ALA A 90 6.37 -4.09 -6.90
N LEU A 91 6.76 -2.93 -6.35
CA LEU A 91 6.87 -1.70 -7.11
C LEU A 91 8.13 -1.73 -7.98
N LEU A 92 8.01 -1.44 -9.27
CA LEU A 92 9.13 -1.40 -10.23
C LEU A 92 9.58 0.03 -10.52
N LEU A 93 9.78 0.85 -9.48
CA LEU A 93 10.16 2.26 -9.58
C LEU A 93 11.67 2.42 -9.73
N THR A 94 12.20 2.16 -10.93
CA THR A 94 13.65 2.22 -11.24
C THR A 94 14.29 3.59 -10.98
N ASN A 95 13.50 4.67 -10.95
CA ASN A 95 13.95 6.03 -10.64
C ASN A 95 14.06 6.32 -9.13
N VAL A 96 13.56 5.43 -8.28
CA VAL A 96 13.59 5.53 -6.81
C VAL A 96 14.68 4.64 -6.23
N PHE A 97 14.73 3.38 -6.66
CA PHE A 97 15.68 2.39 -6.13
C PHE A 97 17.13 2.78 -6.42
N SER A 98 18.04 2.41 -5.52
CA SER A 98 19.47 2.78 -5.49
C SER A 98 19.77 4.16 -4.90
N ASN A 99 18.75 4.93 -4.49
CA ASN A 99 18.93 6.16 -3.74
C ASN A 99 18.24 6.07 -2.37
N PRO A 100 18.99 5.96 -1.26
CA PRO A 100 18.42 5.79 0.08
C PRO A 100 17.45 6.89 0.52
N ALA A 101 17.65 8.14 0.08
CA ALA A 101 16.76 9.24 0.43
C ALA A 101 15.39 9.09 -0.26
N ARG A 102 15.40 8.69 -1.54
CA ARG A 102 14.16 8.44 -2.30
C ARG A 102 13.44 7.19 -1.84
N GLU A 103 14.18 6.13 -1.52
CA GLU A 103 13.62 4.91 -0.92
C GLU A 103 12.93 5.21 0.41
N LYS A 104 13.51 6.06 1.27
CA LYS A 104 12.87 6.49 2.52
C LYS A 104 11.55 7.24 2.27
N ILE A 105 11.50 8.12 1.26
CA ILE A 105 10.27 8.84 0.86
C ILE A 105 9.22 7.85 0.35
N LEU A 106 9.64 6.88 -0.47
CA LEU A 106 8.75 5.83 -0.97
C LEU A 106 8.19 4.97 0.16
N ALA A 107 9.04 4.43 1.02
CA ALA A 107 8.65 3.56 2.14
C ALA A 107 7.63 4.26 3.06
N MET A 108 7.86 5.54 3.38
CA MET A 108 6.94 6.35 4.17
C MET A 108 5.58 6.50 3.47
N HIS A 109 5.58 6.81 2.17
CA HIS A 109 4.35 6.98 1.40
C HIS A 109 3.58 5.66 1.26
N VAL A 110 4.29 4.56 0.95
CA VAL A 110 3.73 3.21 0.86
C VAL A 110 3.09 2.80 2.18
N TRP A 111 3.78 3.01 3.29
CA TRP A 111 3.22 2.75 4.63
C TRP A 111 1.94 3.53 4.90
N HIS A 112 1.92 4.83 4.58
CA HIS A 112 0.75 5.68 4.79
C HIS A 112 -0.44 5.25 3.91
N VAL A 113 -0.20 4.99 2.63
CA VAL A 113 -1.22 4.48 1.70
C VAL A 113 -1.76 3.14 2.18
N CYS A 114 -0.88 2.23 2.62
CA CYS A 114 -1.30 0.93 3.13
C CYS A 114 -2.17 1.08 4.39
N SER A 115 -1.74 1.90 5.35
CA SER A 115 -2.53 2.20 6.55
C SER A 115 -3.89 2.80 6.20
N ASN A 116 -3.94 3.71 5.22
CA ASN A 116 -5.20 4.32 4.79
C ASN A 116 -6.12 3.32 4.07
N VAL A 117 -5.58 2.47 3.20
CA VAL A 117 -6.33 1.41 2.53
C VAL A 117 -6.87 0.39 3.54
N GLN A 118 -6.11 0.04 4.57
CA GLN A 118 -6.59 -0.80 5.66
C GLN A 118 -7.73 -0.15 6.44
N ASN A 119 -7.59 1.12 6.81
CA ASN A 119 -8.64 1.86 7.49
C ASN A 119 -9.89 1.99 6.62
N THR A 120 -9.71 2.21 5.33
CA THR A 120 -10.79 2.28 4.35
C THR A 120 -11.46 0.91 4.20
N LEU A 121 -10.71 -0.19 4.11
CA LEU A 121 -11.27 -1.55 4.07
C LEU A 121 -12.07 -1.87 5.33
N ARG A 122 -11.59 -1.40 6.49
CA ARG A 122 -12.36 -1.48 7.74
C ARG A 122 -13.62 -0.63 7.62
N GLU A 123 -13.54 0.66 7.36
CA GLU A 123 -14.73 1.51 7.30
C GLU A 123 -15.75 1.05 6.22
N ASP A 124 -15.28 0.63 5.04
CA ASP A 124 -16.12 0.20 3.92
C ASP A 124 -16.74 -1.16 4.12
N GLY A 125 -16.00 -2.12 4.70
CA GLY A 125 -16.58 -3.39 5.09
C GLY A 125 -17.73 -3.23 6.09
N TYR A 126 -17.85 -2.05 6.69
CA TYR A 126 -18.83 -1.74 7.71
C TYR A 126 -19.99 -0.87 7.12
N LEU A 127 -19.86 -0.34 5.90
CA LEU A 127 -20.72 0.72 5.34
C LEU A 127 -21.80 0.27 4.34
N ALA A 128 -22.39 -0.91 4.52
CA ALA A 128 -23.65 -1.22 3.81
C ALA A 128 -24.82 -0.43 4.45
N ASN A 129 -25.01 0.81 3.99
CA ASN A 129 -26.20 1.69 4.10
C ASN A 129 -26.53 2.38 5.46
N SER A 130 -25.59 3.12 6.07
CA SER A 130 -25.99 4.13 7.08
C SER A 130 -24.96 5.26 7.24
N THR A 131 -25.42 6.49 7.46
CA THR A 131 -24.64 7.74 7.46
C THR A 131 -23.91 8.09 8.77
N CYS A 132 -23.79 7.15 9.72
CA CYS A 132 -23.26 7.43 11.08
C CYS A 132 -22.04 6.57 11.44
N VAL A 133 -20.85 7.20 11.48
CA VAL A 133 -19.54 6.53 11.37
C VAL A 133 -18.95 5.92 12.66
N GLY A 134 -19.77 5.29 13.50
CA GLY A 134 -19.30 4.68 14.76
C GLY A 134 -19.91 3.32 15.15
N ALA A 135 -20.97 2.86 14.49
CA ALA A 135 -21.76 1.70 14.93
C ALA A 135 -21.89 0.57 13.89
N GLN A 136 -20.94 0.47 12.96
CA GLN A 136 -21.24 -0.08 11.64
C GLN A 136 -20.82 -1.55 11.41
N LEU A 137 -19.82 -2.07 12.13
CA LEU A 137 -19.58 -3.52 12.20
C LEU A 137 -20.76 -4.23 12.85
N TRP A 138 -21.29 -3.63 13.92
CA TRP A 138 -22.43 -4.15 14.67
C TRP A 138 -23.72 -4.08 13.85
N ASN A 139 -23.99 -2.98 13.15
CA ASN A 139 -25.26 -2.85 12.41
C ASN A 139 -25.35 -3.76 11.18
N GLY A 140 -24.23 -4.12 10.55
CA GLY A 140 -24.24 -5.15 9.50
C GLY A 140 -24.42 -6.57 10.04
N VAL A 141 -24.08 -6.84 11.30
CA VAL A 141 -24.22 -8.16 11.94
C VAL A 141 -25.55 -8.33 12.68
N VAL A 142 -25.97 -7.28 13.38
CA VAL A 142 -27.05 -7.26 14.37
C VAL A 142 -28.17 -6.27 13.96
N GLY A 143 -28.03 -5.56 12.85
CA GLY A 143 -28.96 -4.53 12.40
C GLY A 143 -29.75 -4.86 11.13
N HIS A 144 -30.61 -3.92 10.73
CA HIS A 144 -31.58 -4.09 9.63
C HIS A 144 -30.93 -4.08 8.24
N SER A 145 -29.64 -3.75 8.15
CA SER A 145 -28.83 -3.74 6.93
C SER A 145 -27.92 -4.95 6.84
N ALA A 146 -28.31 -6.08 7.42
CA ALA A 146 -27.58 -7.32 7.31
C ALA A 146 -27.43 -7.75 5.85
N VAL A 147 -26.18 -7.89 5.42
CA VAL A 147 -25.81 -8.33 4.06
C VAL A 147 -25.25 -9.75 4.14
N THR A 148 -25.65 -10.60 3.17
CA THR A 148 -25.11 -11.96 3.05
C THR A 148 -23.63 -11.91 2.69
N LEU A 149 -22.86 -12.91 3.13
CA LEU A 149 -21.44 -13.03 2.80
C LEU A 149 -21.16 -12.88 1.30
N THR A 150 -21.95 -13.52 0.44
CA THR A 150 -21.77 -13.44 -1.02
C THR A 150 -21.87 -12.01 -1.55
N ARG A 151 -22.86 -11.25 -1.07
CA ARG A 151 -23.08 -9.87 -1.49
C ARG A 151 -21.96 -8.97 -0.98
N PHE A 152 -21.52 -9.18 0.25
CA PHE A 152 -20.37 -8.47 0.81
C PHE A 152 -19.09 -8.70 0.01
N VAL A 153 -18.77 -9.97 -0.29
CA VAL A 153 -17.58 -10.33 -1.07
C VAL A 153 -17.59 -9.64 -2.43
N TYR A 154 -18.74 -9.64 -3.10
CA TYR A 154 -18.92 -8.95 -4.38
C TYR A 154 -18.69 -7.43 -4.26
N ASP A 155 -19.29 -6.78 -3.26
CA ASP A 155 -19.19 -5.33 -3.07
C ASP A 155 -17.73 -4.90 -2.75
N ILE A 156 -17.00 -5.69 -1.95
CA ILE A 156 -15.57 -5.45 -1.66
C ILE A 156 -14.71 -5.67 -2.90
N LEU A 157 -14.92 -6.76 -3.64
CA LEU A 157 -14.16 -7.03 -4.85
C LEU A 157 -14.37 -5.94 -5.89
N HIS A 158 -15.62 -5.52 -6.11
CA HIS A 158 -15.92 -4.44 -7.04
C HIS A 158 -15.24 -3.11 -6.66
N LYS A 159 -15.03 -2.85 -5.36
CA LYS A 159 -14.42 -1.60 -4.88
C LYS A 159 -12.90 -1.63 -4.89
N PHE A 160 -12.29 -2.72 -4.43
CA PHE A 160 -10.84 -2.80 -4.20
C PHE A 160 -10.09 -3.47 -5.34
N LYS A 161 -10.73 -4.36 -6.11
CA LYS A 161 -10.08 -5.06 -7.21
C LYS A 161 -10.05 -4.18 -8.45
N ARG A 162 -8.86 -4.04 -9.06
CA ARG A 162 -8.75 -3.45 -10.39
C ARG A 162 -9.00 -4.50 -11.47
N GLY A 163 -9.98 -4.24 -12.33
CA GLY A 163 -10.33 -5.09 -13.46
C GLY A 163 -11.49 -6.04 -13.17
N GLU A 164 -11.79 -6.91 -14.13
CA GLU A 164 -12.87 -7.90 -14.02
C GLU A 164 -12.44 -9.07 -13.13
N VAL A 165 -13.34 -9.53 -12.27
CA VAL A 165 -13.11 -10.68 -11.40
C VAL A 165 -13.40 -11.94 -12.20
N ASP A 166 -12.39 -12.80 -12.35
CA ASP A 166 -12.59 -14.14 -12.93
C ASP A 166 -13.29 -15.05 -11.92
N VAL A 167 -14.30 -15.79 -12.37
CA VAL A 167 -15.07 -16.78 -11.60
C VAL A 167 -14.17 -17.80 -10.92
N GLN A 168 -13.01 -18.14 -11.51
CA GLN A 168 -12.04 -19.03 -10.87
C GLN A 168 -11.32 -18.39 -9.67
N GLN A 169 -11.11 -17.08 -9.71
CA GLN A 169 -10.45 -16.35 -8.63
C GLN A 169 -11.41 -16.00 -7.49
N GLU A 170 -12.71 -15.93 -7.76
CA GLU A 170 -13.76 -15.68 -6.76
C GLU A 170 -13.62 -16.60 -5.55
N HIS A 171 -13.18 -17.86 -5.71
CA HIS A 171 -12.99 -18.76 -4.58
C HIS A 171 -11.89 -18.29 -3.63
N GLY A 172 -10.72 -17.97 -4.18
CA GLY A 172 -9.58 -17.53 -3.38
C GLY A 172 -9.92 -16.23 -2.65
N TYR A 173 -10.60 -15.32 -3.34
CA TYR A 173 -11.09 -14.09 -2.74
C TYR A 173 -12.17 -14.34 -1.69
N THR A 174 -13.09 -15.27 -1.91
CA THR A 174 -14.12 -15.63 -0.93
C THR A 174 -13.47 -16.23 0.32
N ILE A 175 -12.49 -17.12 0.17
CA ILE A 175 -11.73 -17.66 1.31
C ILE A 175 -10.99 -16.53 2.04
N HIS A 176 -10.25 -15.70 1.32
CA HIS A 176 -9.50 -14.60 1.92
C HIS A 176 -10.40 -13.57 2.61
N LEU A 177 -11.49 -13.20 1.96
CA LEU A 177 -12.46 -12.25 2.48
C LEU A 177 -13.31 -12.87 3.59
N THR A 178 -13.59 -14.17 3.60
CA THR A 178 -14.21 -14.85 4.74
C THR A 178 -13.26 -14.89 5.94
N LEU A 179 -11.96 -15.05 5.72
CA LEU A 179 -10.95 -14.95 6.78
C LEU A 179 -10.80 -13.52 7.31
N LEU A 180 -10.84 -12.52 6.43
CA LEU A 180 -10.92 -11.10 6.83
C LEU A 180 -12.22 -10.80 7.57
N MET A 181 -13.34 -11.33 7.09
CA MET A 181 -14.62 -11.33 7.81
C MET A 181 -14.61 -12.24 9.01
N TYR A 182 -13.58 -13.04 9.26
CA TYR A 182 -13.45 -13.70 10.54
C TYR A 182 -13.15 -12.69 11.63
N GLN A 183 -12.66 -11.48 11.30
CA GLN A 183 -12.75 -10.34 12.21
C GLN A 183 -14.19 -10.07 12.65
N ARG A 184 -15.21 -10.38 11.83
CA ARG A 184 -16.64 -10.31 12.16
C ARG A 184 -17.05 -11.43 13.12
N ARG A 185 -16.58 -12.67 12.94
CA ARG A 185 -16.83 -13.76 13.90
C ARG A 185 -16.10 -13.54 15.22
N PHE A 186 -14.83 -13.13 15.16
CA PHE A 186 -14.05 -12.67 16.32
C PHE A 186 -14.72 -11.48 17.01
N ALA A 187 -15.25 -10.51 16.25
CA ALA A 187 -16.04 -9.39 16.77
C ALA A 187 -17.33 -9.84 17.49
N ILE A 188 -17.99 -10.89 16.99
CA ILE A 188 -19.16 -11.49 17.61
C ILE A 188 -18.79 -12.23 18.90
N GLU A 189 -17.69 -12.99 18.86
CA GLU A 189 -17.22 -13.83 19.98
C GLU A 189 -16.54 -13.00 21.08
N HIS A 190 -15.97 -11.85 20.74
CA HIS A 190 -15.22 -10.96 21.63
C HIS A 190 -15.69 -9.49 21.53
N PRO A 191 -16.97 -9.20 21.87
CA PRO A 191 -17.50 -7.84 21.80
C PRO A 191 -16.74 -6.87 22.72
N GLU A 192 -16.12 -7.36 23.78
CA GLU A 192 -15.30 -6.58 24.71
C GLU A 192 -14.05 -5.96 24.06
N LEU A 193 -13.52 -6.56 23.00
CA LEU A 193 -12.31 -6.10 22.32
C LEU A 193 -12.59 -4.99 21.30
N LEU A 194 -13.85 -4.82 20.89
CA LEU A 194 -14.26 -3.80 19.94
C LEU A 194 -14.42 -2.41 20.54
N ASN A 195 -14.65 -2.30 21.85
CA ASN A 195 -14.94 -1.04 22.54
C ASN A 195 -13.72 -0.42 23.24
N VAL A 196 -12.51 -0.95 23.01
CA VAL A 196 -11.30 -0.41 23.63
C VAL A 196 -10.89 0.88 22.93
N VAL A 197 -11.07 2.00 23.64
CA VAL A 197 -10.60 3.33 23.24
C VAL A 197 -9.09 3.37 23.44
N GLU A 198 -8.31 3.42 22.36
CA GLU A 198 -6.86 3.56 22.47
C GLU A 198 -6.42 5.02 22.58
N VAL A 199 -5.24 5.18 23.19
CA VAL A 199 -4.48 6.43 23.26
C VAL A 199 -3.46 6.43 22.12
N GLU A 200 -3.56 7.38 21.19
CA GLU A 200 -2.59 7.49 20.08
C GLU A 200 -1.20 7.91 20.60
N GLU A 201 -0.15 7.22 20.17
CA GLU A 201 1.20 7.79 20.13
C GLU A 201 1.25 8.83 19.01
N GLU A 202 1.85 10.00 19.26
CA GLU A 202 1.86 11.14 18.35
C GLU A 202 2.43 10.73 16.98
N ASP A 203 1.51 10.59 16.01
CA ASP A 203 1.85 10.32 14.62
C ASP A 203 2.61 11.56 14.10
N ILE A 204 3.94 11.43 13.98
CA ILE A 204 4.84 12.47 13.48
C ILE A 204 4.43 12.71 12.03
N THR A 205 3.47 13.61 11.86
CA THR A 205 3.01 14.03 10.55
C THR A 205 4.14 14.87 10.01
N TYR A 206 5.04 14.25 9.25
CA TYR A 206 5.98 14.96 8.39
C TYR A 206 5.10 15.67 7.35
N ALA A 207 4.64 16.86 7.70
CA ALA A 207 4.17 17.80 6.70
C ALA A 207 5.24 17.81 5.62
N GLU A 208 4.88 17.52 4.38
CA GLU A 208 5.71 17.86 3.23
C GLU A 208 5.90 19.38 3.32
N THR A 209 6.88 19.82 4.12
CA THR A 209 7.25 21.21 4.31
C THR A 209 7.89 21.63 3.01
N ASN A 210 7.04 21.99 2.07
CA ASN A 210 7.43 22.71 0.89
C ASN A 210 7.82 24.11 1.38
N GLU A 211 9.10 24.28 1.75
CA GLU A 211 9.68 25.47 2.41
C GLU A 211 9.35 26.79 1.69
N ASN A 212 8.88 26.75 0.45
CA ASN A 212 8.56 27.92 -0.36
C ASN A 212 7.11 28.39 -0.29
N THR A 213 6.24 27.76 0.51
CA THR A 213 4.83 28.16 0.62
C THR A 213 4.56 28.86 1.94
N PRO A 214 4.17 30.16 1.96
CA PRO A 214 3.87 30.86 3.20
C PRO A 214 2.76 30.12 3.98
N PRO A 215 2.88 29.99 5.30
CA PRO A 215 2.01 29.16 6.12
C PRO A 215 0.57 29.63 6.00
N ARG A 216 -0.22 28.96 5.16
CA ARG A 216 -1.67 29.14 5.15
C ARG A 216 -2.19 28.59 6.47
N LYS A 217 -2.78 29.46 7.29
CA LYS A 217 -3.62 29.08 8.44
C LYS A 217 -4.81 28.26 7.92
N HIS A 218 -4.60 26.97 7.66
CA HIS A 218 -5.70 26.03 7.57
C HIS A 218 -6.23 25.87 8.98
N GLN A 219 -7.40 26.46 9.22
CA GLN A 219 -8.22 26.16 10.38
C GLN A 219 -8.55 24.67 10.27
N ARG A 220 -7.75 23.81 10.93
CA ARG A 220 -8.07 22.40 11.11
C ARG A 220 -9.37 22.42 11.91
N THR A 221 -10.49 22.17 11.25
CA THR A 221 -11.69 21.73 11.94
C THR A 221 -11.27 20.49 12.69
N VAL A 222 -11.13 20.60 14.01
CA VAL A 222 -10.83 19.49 14.91
C VAL A 222 -12.09 18.63 14.97
N THR A 223 -12.44 18.00 13.85
CA THR A 223 -13.33 16.85 13.87
C THR A 223 -12.55 15.77 14.61
N GLY A 224 -13.02 15.45 15.82
CA GLY A 224 -12.37 14.53 16.75
C GLY A 224 -11.79 13.34 16.01
N ARG A 225 -10.46 13.20 16.08
CA ARG A 225 -9.78 12.06 15.48
C ARG A 225 -10.31 10.81 16.17
N LYS A 226 -10.90 9.92 15.38
CA LYS A 226 -11.39 8.65 15.89
C LYS A 226 -10.20 7.87 16.44
N PRO A 227 -10.29 7.30 17.65
CA PRO A 227 -9.23 6.49 18.21
C PRO A 227 -8.91 5.31 17.27
N ARG A 228 -7.63 5.04 17.08
CA ARG A 228 -7.15 3.80 16.47
C ARG A 228 -7.46 2.63 17.44
N VAL A 229 -7.58 1.39 16.94
CA VAL A 229 -8.11 0.23 17.70
C VAL A 229 -7.04 -0.84 17.89
N ALA A 230 -6.86 -1.33 19.13
CA ALA A 230 -5.84 -2.30 19.57
C ALA A 230 -5.98 -3.68 18.93
N GLY A 231 -7.17 -3.94 18.39
CA GLY A 231 -7.59 -5.23 17.89
C GLY A 231 -6.72 -5.76 16.76
N VAL A 232 -5.94 -4.93 16.05
CA VAL A 232 -5.11 -5.40 14.91
C VAL A 232 -4.09 -6.44 15.34
N CYS A 233 -3.43 -6.20 16.48
CA CYS A 233 -2.43 -7.13 17.00
C CYS A 233 -3.07 -8.43 17.51
N GLN A 234 -4.33 -8.38 17.98
CA GLN A 234 -5.06 -9.56 18.44
C GLN A 234 -5.57 -10.41 17.27
N VAL A 235 -6.04 -9.77 16.20
CA VAL A 235 -6.42 -10.45 14.96
C VAL A 235 -5.22 -11.16 14.34
N ASP A 236 -4.06 -10.50 14.26
CA ASP A 236 -2.84 -11.14 13.75
C ASP A 236 -2.40 -12.33 14.61
N LEU A 237 -2.51 -12.21 15.94
CA LEU A 237 -2.17 -13.29 16.87
C LEU A 237 -3.13 -14.48 16.70
N TRP A 238 -4.42 -14.20 16.65
CA TRP A 238 -5.45 -15.19 16.38
C TRP A 238 -5.23 -15.88 15.02
N PHE A 239 -4.99 -15.10 13.96
CA PHE A 239 -4.74 -15.64 12.63
C PHE A 239 -3.51 -16.56 12.61
N LYS A 240 -2.44 -16.17 13.31
CA LYS A 240 -1.26 -17.05 13.51
C LYS A 240 -1.63 -18.37 14.20
N THR A 241 -2.48 -18.34 15.22
CA THR A 241 -2.93 -19.58 15.89
C THR A 241 -3.73 -20.48 14.94
N GLU A 242 -4.60 -19.90 14.13
CA GLU A 242 -5.44 -20.65 13.19
C GLU A 242 -4.63 -21.24 12.03
N VAL A 243 -3.67 -20.47 11.49
CA VAL A 243 -2.69 -20.94 10.48
C VAL A 243 -1.85 -22.09 11.04
N THR A 244 -1.46 -22.02 12.32
CA THR A 244 -0.72 -23.10 12.97
C THR A 244 -1.58 -24.36 13.12
N ALA A 245 -2.88 -24.20 13.43
CA ALA A 245 -3.80 -25.31 13.62
C ALA A 245 -4.24 -25.98 12.29
N ARG A 246 -4.48 -25.20 11.23
CA ARG A 246 -5.08 -25.66 9.96
C ARG A 246 -4.08 -25.78 8.80
N GLY A 247 -2.88 -25.24 8.97
CA GLY A 247 -1.79 -25.25 7.99
C GLY A 247 -1.61 -23.92 7.25
N VAL A 248 -0.45 -23.74 6.63
CA VAL A 248 -0.07 -22.51 5.91
C VAL A 248 -0.80 -22.37 4.57
N ASN A 249 -1.21 -23.48 3.97
CA ASN A 249 -1.93 -23.47 2.71
C ASN A 249 -3.42 -23.20 2.94
N LEU A 250 -3.87 -21.98 2.67
CA LEU A 250 -5.29 -21.56 2.77
C LEU A 250 -6.24 -22.40 1.88
N MET A 251 -5.70 -23.13 0.90
CA MET A 251 -6.47 -24.04 0.04
C MET A 251 -6.49 -25.49 0.54
N GLY A 252 -5.83 -25.76 1.68
CA GLY A 252 -5.79 -27.07 2.32
C GLY A 252 -7.14 -27.50 2.90
N GLY A 253 -7.29 -28.81 3.18
CA GLY A 253 -8.55 -29.38 3.69
C GLY A 253 -9.07 -28.68 4.96
N GLY A 254 -8.18 -28.41 5.93
CA GLY A 254 -8.58 -27.77 7.19
C GLY A 254 -9.18 -26.37 7.02
N TRP A 255 -8.70 -25.59 6.05
CA TRP A 255 -9.30 -24.29 5.73
C TRP A 255 -10.60 -24.42 4.95
N LYS A 256 -10.74 -25.41 4.09
CA LYS A 256 -12.00 -25.66 3.37
C LYS A 256 -13.14 -26.02 4.31
N ASP A 257 -12.90 -26.92 5.25
CA ASP A 257 -13.90 -27.34 6.23
C ASP A 257 -14.35 -26.15 7.08
N TYR A 258 -13.39 -25.30 7.46
CA TYR A 258 -13.65 -24.09 8.22
C TYR A 258 -14.40 -23.00 7.44
N VAL A 259 -14.04 -22.77 6.18
CA VAL A 259 -14.74 -21.82 5.31
C VAL A 259 -16.17 -22.29 5.08
N LYS A 260 -16.37 -23.60 4.90
CA LYS A 260 -17.71 -24.20 4.81
C LYS A 260 -18.51 -23.95 6.10
N ASP A 261 -17.96 -24.26 7.27
CA ASP A 261 -18.59 -23.98 8.57
C ASP A 261 -18.96 -22.50 8.72
N THR A 262 -18.08 -21.61 8.28
CA THR A 262 -18.30 -20.15 8.32
C THR A 262 -19.44 -19.73 7.37
N ILE A 263 -19.50 -20.27 6.15
CA ILE A 263 -20.58 -20.01 5.20
C ILE A 263 -21.91 -20.56 5.74
N ASP A 264 -21.90 -21.77 6.33
CA ASP A 264 -23.07 -22.39 6.91
C ASP A 264 -23.60 -21.57 8.09
N HIS A 265 -22.71 -21.06 8.94
CA HIS A 265 -23.05 -20.17 10.05
C HIS A 265 -23.58 -18.80 9.59
N ASP A 266 -22.96 -18.17 8.59
CA ASP A 266 -23.45 -16.92 7.98
C ASP A 266 -24.85 -17.15 7.38
N THR A 267 -25.02 -18.25 6.65
CA THR A 267 -26.30 -18.62 6.05
C THR A 267 -27.37 -18.85 7.12
N ALA A 268 -27.07 -19.59 8.19
CA ALA A 268 -28.01 -19.84 9.28
C ALA A 268 -28.43 -18.53 9.97
N HIS A 269 -27.49 -17.61 10.17
CA HIS A 269 -27.74 -16.33 10.83
C HIS A 269 -28.52 -15.34 9.95
N PHE A 270 -28.25 -15.30 8.64
CA PHE A 270 -28.82 -14.30 7.72
C PHE A 270 -29.95 -14.83 6.82
N ALA A 271 -30.19 -16.15 6.76
CA ALA A 271 -31.31 -16.74 6.01
C ALA A 271 -32.70 -16.21 6.43
N PRO A 272 -33.00 -15.98 7.73
CA PRO A 272 -34.31 -15.46 8.15
C PRO A 272 -34.57 -14.05 7.63
N ALA A 273 -33.55 -13.19 7.58
CA ALA A 273 -33.65 -11.82 7.08
C ALA A 273 -33.83 -11.76 5.56
N ALA A 274 -33.23 -12.70 4.82
CA ALA A 274 -33.39 -12.81 3.37
C ALA A 274 -34.83 -13.17 2.94
N LEU A 275 -35.59 -13.89 3.78
CA LEU A 275 -37.00 -14.19 3.52
C LEU A 275 -37.92 -12.99 3.74
N GLY A 276 -37.62 -12.15 4.74
CA GLY A 276 -38.41 -10.96 5.07
C GLY A 276 -38.29 -9.82 4.05
N ASN A 277 -37.12 -9.67 3.41
CA ASN A 277 -36.89 -8.62 2.42
C ASN A 277 -37.26 -9.03 0.97
N GLN A 278 -37.47 -10.32 0.70
CA GLN A 278 -37.87 -10.82 -0.62
C GLN A 278 -39.36 -10.66 -0.93
N THR A 279 -40.23 -10.46 0.06
CA THR A 279 -41.67 -10.22 -0.16
C THR A 279 -41.96 -8.88 -0.85
N HIS A 280 -40.97 -7.99 -0.98
CA HIS A 280 -41.12 -6.72 -1.69
C HIS A 280 -40.33 -6.58 -2.99
N SER A 281 -39.35 -7.44 -3.32
CA SER A 281 -38.56 -7.26 -4.55
C SER A 281 -37.84 -8.50 -5.08
N MET A 282 -38.54 -9.31 -5.89
CA MET A 282 -38.03 -10.31 -6.86
C MET A 282 -38.06 -11.81 -6.48
N VAL A 283 -38.77 -12.54 -7.35
CA VAL A 283 -39.03 -13.99 -7.37
C VAL A 283 -38.02 -14.78 -8.24
N ALA A 284 -36.90 -14.21 -8.70
CA ALA A 284 -36.14 -14.84 -9.81
C ALA A 284 -34.82 -15.57 -9.48
N ALA A 285 -34.24 -15.51 -8.28
CA ALA A 285 -32.81 -15.88 -8.10
C ALA A 285 -32.50 -17.06 -7.14
N ARG A 286 -33.48 -17.88 -6.75
CA ARG A 286 -33.27 -18.89 -5.69
C ARG A 286 -32.80 -20.28 -6.13
N SER A 287 -32.62 -20.53 -7.42
CA SER A 287 -32.27 -21.86 -7.95
C SER A 287 -30.79 -22.08 -8.31
N SER A 288 -29.90 -21.09 -8.12
CA SER A 288 -28.49 -21.18 -8.57
C SER A 288 -27.47 -21.49 -7.46
N VAL A 289 -27.78 -21.25 -6.18
CA VAL A 289 -26.75 -21.29 -5.11
C VAL A 289 -26.49 -22.71 -4.57
N SER A 290 -27.53 -23.56 -4.44
CA SER A 290 -27.36 -24.94 -3.96
C SER A 290 -26.78 -25.89 -5.03
N ALA A 291 -27.06 -25.65 -6.31
CA ALA A 291 -26.45 -26.39 -7.41
C ALA A 291 -25.00 -25.98 -7.66
N ALA A 292 -24.64 -24.73 -7.30
CA ALA A 292 -23.27 -24.25 -7.37
C ALA A 292 -22.38 -25.05 -6.42
N THR A 293 -22.68 -25.16 -5.12
CA THR A 293 -21.81 -25.85 -4.15
C THR A 293 -21.49 -27.31 -4.51
N ASP A 294 -22.45 -28.07 -5.03
CA ASP A 294 -22.26 -29.48 -5.40
C ASP A 294 -21.55 -29.66 -6.76
N THR A 295 -21.86 -28.83 -7.75
CA THR A 295 -21.13 -28.82 -9.04
C THR A 295 -19.69 -28.31 -8.87
N TYR A 296 -19.48 -27.41 -7.90
CA TYR A 296 -18.19 -26.79 -7.57
C TYR A 296 -17.21 -27.78 -6.91
N MET A 297 -17.71 -28.63 -5.99
CA MET A 297 -16.90 -29.70 -5.41
C MET A 297 -16.53 -30.77 -6.45
N GLN A 298 -17.40 -31.04 -7.43
CA GLN A 298 -17.12 -32.00 -8.51
C GLN A 298 -16.10 -31.47 -9.55
N CYS A 299 -16.14 -30.19 -9.92
CA CYS A 299 -15.12 -29.58 -10.80
C CYS A 299 -13.73 -29.53 -10.12
N PHE A 300 -13.69 -29.35 -8.80
CA PHE A 300 -12.44 -29.31 -8.02
C PHE A 300 -11.71 -30.66 -8.01
N SER A 301 -12.44 -31.78 -7.96
CA SER A 301 -11.85 -33.13 -8.04
C SER A 301 -11.24 -33.44 -9.41
N LYS A 302 -11.72 -32.82 -10.49
CA LYS A 302 -11.20 -33.04 -11.85
C LYS A 302 -9.97 -32.16 -12.15
N CYS A 303 -9.91 -30.93 -11.65
CA CYS A 303 -8.77 -30.04 -11.91
C CYS A 303 -7.50 -30.42 -11.11
N THR A 304 -7.64 -31.05 -9.95
CA THR A 304 -6.49 -31.51 -9.14
C THR A 304 -5.79 -32.74 -9.72
N GLN A 305 -6.47 -33.57 -10.52
CA GLN A 305 -5.84 -34.69 -11.21
C GLN A 305 -5.04 -34.29 -12.46
N ILE A 306 -5.30 -33.12 -13.06
CA ILE A 306 -4.69 -32.72 -14.33
C ILE A 306 -3.31 -32.05 -14.15
N LYS A 307 -2.97 -31.55 -12.95
CA LYS A 307 -1.72 -30.78 -12.73
C LYS A 307 -0.55 -31.52 -12.08
N TRP A 308 -0.70 -32.81 -11.76
CA TRP A 308 0.35 -33.62 -11.09
C TRP A 308 0.66 -34.96 -11.78
N GLY A 309 0.23 -35.11 -13.04
CA GLY A 309 0.56 -36.26 -13.89
C GLY A 309 1.56 -35.86 -14.98
N GLY A 310 2.80 -35.57 -14.58
CA GLY A 310 3.90 -35.24 -15.49
C GLY A 310 5.22 -35.41 -14.79
N GLY A 311 5.65 -36.67 -14.66
CA GLY A 311 7.06 -37.01 -14.43
C GLY A 311 7.88 -36.83 -15.70
#